data_AF-A0A2N2MS26-F1
#
_entry.id   AF-A0A2N2MS26-F1
#
_cell.length_a   1.000
_cell.length_b   1.000
_cell.length_c   1.000
_cell.angle_alpha   90.00
_cell.angle_beta   90.00
_cell.angle_gamma   90.00
#
_symmetry.space_group_name_H-M   'P 1'
#
loop_
_entity.id
_entity.type
_entity.pdbx_description
1 polymer ?
#
loop_
_entity_poly.entity_id
_entity_poly.type
_entity_poly.pdbx_seq_one_letter_code
_entity_poly.pdbx_strand_id
1 'polypeptide(L)' 'MANENLESKRWFIAIADVVIQLCLGTVYTWSVFIIPLMKMHGWDGKTVQYTFMFLMFIIGLVAAFGGTLVDKKGRR' A
#
# COMPACT_ATOMS: atom_id res chain seq x y z
N MET A 1 31.49 -0.48 -18.27
CA MET A 1 30.51 -1.57 -18.08
C MET A 1 29.94 -1.69 -16.65
N ALA A 2 30.59 -1.16 -15.60
CA ALA A 2 29.99 -1.15 -14.25
C ALA A 2 28.91 -0.07 -14.03
N ASN A 3 28.95 1.03 -14.80
CA ASN A 3 28.10 2.21 -14.58
C ASN A 3 26.67 2.07 -15.15
N GLU A 4 26.49 1.35 -16.27
CA GLU A 4 25.15 1.11 -16.85
C GLU A 4 24.22 0.33 -15.91
N ASN A 5 24.79 -0.56 -15.09
CA ASN A 5 24.03 -1.36 -14.12
C ASN A 5 23.45 -0.52 -12.98
N LEU A 6 24.08 0.61 -12.62
CA LEU A 6 23.61 1.48 -11.54
C LEU A 6 22.45 2.38 -12.00
N GLU A 7 22.52 2.92 -13.22
CA GLU A 7 21.42 3.65 -13.86
C GLU A 7 20.19 2.76 -14.03
N SER A 8 20.34 1.56 -14.62
CA SER A 8 19.21 0.61 -14.79
C SER A 8 18.58 0.21 -13.44
N LYS A 9 19.39 -0.04 -12.40
CA LYS A 9 18.87 -0.35 -11.05
C LYS A 9 18.13 0.83 -10.41
N ARG A 10 18.58 2.07 -10.61
CA ARG A 10 17.90 3.29 -10.12
C ARG A 10 16.53 3.48 -10.75
N TRP A 11 16.42 3.28 -12.06
CA TRP A 11 15.13 3.33 -12.76
C TRP A 11 14.17 2.23 -12.31
N PHE A 12 14.68 1.01 -12.04
CA PHE A 12 13.87 -0.06 -11.45
C PHE A 12 13.33 0.28 -10.06
N ILE A 13 14.15 0.90 -9.19
CA ILE A 13 13.71 1.35 -7.86
C ILE A 13 12.65 2.46 -7.99
N ALA A 14 12.84 3.41 -8.91
CA ALA A 14 11.86 4.47 -9.17
C ALA A 14 10.53 3.91 -9.68
N ILE A 15 10.55 2.94 -10.59
CA ILE A 15 9.33 2.26 -11.07
C ILE A 15 8.66 1.49 -9.93
N ALA A 16 9.43 0.79 -9.09
CA ALA A 16 8.91 0.07 -7.93
C ALA A 16 8.21 1.02 -6.95
N ASP A 17 8.78 2.19 -6.68
CA ASP A 17 8.17 3.22 -5.84
C ASP A 17 6.85 3.75 -6.43
N VAL A 18 6.82 4.03 -7.74
CA VAL A 18 5.60 4.45 -8.45
C VAL A 18 4.52 3.38 -8.38
N VAL A 19 4.87 2.11 -8.54
CA VAL A 19 3.91 0.99 -8.43
C VAL A 19 3.34 0.90 -7.01
N ILE A 20 4.16 1.09 -5.97
CA ILE A 20 3.69 1.12 -4.58
C ILE A 20 2.77 2.32 -4.34
N GLN A 21 3.09 3.50 -4.89
CA GLN A 21 2.21 4.67 -4.82
C GLN A 21 0.88 4.46 -5.55
N LEU A 22 0.86 3.73 -6.67
CA LEU A 22 -0.38 3.35 -7.35
C LEU A 22 -1.24 2.40 -6.49
N CYS A 23 -0.63 1.48 -5.74
CA CYS A 23 -1.33 0.63 -4.78
C CYS A 23 -1.95 1.44 -3.63
N LEU A 24 -1.31 2.53 -3.20
CA LEU A 24 -1.93 3.46 -2.25
C LEU A 24 -3.16 4.17 -2.84
N GLY A 25 -3.27 4.26 -4.17
CA GLY A 25 -4.49 4.69 -4.86
C GLY A 25 -5.72 3.85 -4.52
N THR A 26 -5.55 2.56 -4.21
CA THR A 26 -6.64 1.68 -3.77
C THR A 26 -7.31 2.18 -2.49
N VAL A 27 -6.56 2.84 -1.60
CA VAL A 27 -7.09 3.49 -0.39
C VAL A 27 -7.97 4.70 -0.75
N TYR A 28 -7.58 5.48 -1.75
CA TYR A 28 -8.41 6.60 -2.23
C TYR A 28 -9.70 6.11 -2.87
N THR A 29 -9.60 5.06 -3.69
CA THR A 29 -10.74 4.41 -4.32
C THR A 29 -11.76 3.89 -3.30
N TRP A 30 -11.30 3.37 -2.16
CA TRP A 30 -12.18 2.97 -1.06
C TRP A 30 -13.17 4.07 -0.67
N SER A 31 -12.70 5.31 -0.48
CA SER A 31 -13.53 6.46 -0.11
C SER A 31 -14.69 6.72 -1.09
N VAL A 32 -14.49 6.45 -2.38
CA VAL A 32 -15.53 6.58 -3.41
C VAL A 32 -16.53 5.42 -3.36
N PHE A 33 -16.05 4.22 -3.04
CA PHE A 33 -16.88 3.01 -3.00
C PHE A 33 -17.69 2.84 -1.71
N ILE A 34 -17.47 3.64 -0.67
CA ILE A 34 -18.23 3.58 0.59
C ILE A 34 -19.74 3.70 0.33
N ILE A 35 -20.18 4.72 -0.42
CA ILE A 35 -21.60 4.96 -0.72
C ILE A 35 -22.24 3.82 -1.51
N PRO A 36 -21.68 3.35 -2.64
CA PRO A 36 -22.27 2.22 -3.37
C PRO A 36 -22.20 0.92 -2.57
N LEU A 37 -21.18 0.67 -1.75
CA LEU A 37 -21.15 -0.52 -0.87
C LEU A 37 -22.29 -0.51 0.14
N MET A 38 -22.51 0.63 0.82
CA MET A 38 -23.62 0.79 1.76
C MET A 38 -24.97 0.56 1.07
N LYS A 39 -25.15 1.08 -0.15
CA LYS A 39 -26.39 0.90 -0.92
C LYS A 39 -26.60 -0.54 -1.40
N MET A 40 -25.57 -1.23 -1.88
CA MET A 40 -25.70 -2.59 -2.41
C MET A 40 -25.83 -3.64 -1.32
N HIS A 41 -25.14 -3.48 -0.19
CA HIS A 41 -25.12 -4.46 0.89
C HIS A 41 -26.00 -4.08 2.09
N GLY A 42 -26.59 -2.88 2.09
CA GLY A 42 -27.37 -2.37 3.22
C GLY A 42 -26.53 -2.15 4.49
N TRP A 43 -25.21 -2.01 4.35
CA TRP A 43 -24.29 -1.88 5.48
C TRP A 43 -24.40 -0.49 6.12
N ASP A 44 -24.35 -0.45 7.45
CA ASP A 44 -24.20 0.80 8.20
C ASP A 44 -22.84 1.42 7.93
N GLY A 45 -22.76 2.75 7.92
CA GLY A 45 -21.52 3.48 7.65
C GLY A 45 -20.40 3.11 8.62
N LYS A 46 -20.76 2.80 9.86
CA LYS A 46 -19.82 2.32 10.88
C LYS A 46 -19.19 0.99 10.50
N THR A 47 -19.96 0.05 9.97
CA THR A 47 -19.47 -1.28 9.55
C THR A 47 -18.45 -1.16 8.41
N VAL A 48 -18.71 -0.30 7.43
CA VAL A 48 -17.76 -0.01 6.34
C VAL A 48 -16.48 0.63 6.90
N GLN A 49 -16.62 1.53 7.87
CA GLN A 49 -15.50 2.22 8.49
C GLN A 49 -14.63 1.28 9.34
N TYR A 50 -15.22 0.33 10.07
CA TYR A 50 -14.47 -0.71 10.79
C TYR A 50 -13.61 -1.57 9.87
N THR A 51 -14.13 -1.91 8.69
CA THR A 51 -13.38 -2.67 7.67
C THR A 51 -12.14 -1.89 7.21
N PHE A 52 -12.30 -0.58 6.98
CA PHE A 52 -11.18 0.30 6.63
C PHE A 52 -10.15 0.43 7.74
N MET A 53 -10.60 0.55 9.00
CA MET A 53 -9.72 0.62 10.16
C MET A 53 -8.90 -0.66 10.31
N PHE A 54 -9.51 -1.83 10.10
CA PHE A 54 -8.80 -3.11 10.09
C PHE A 54 -7.75 -3.17 8.98
N LEU A 55 -8.09 -2.69 7.77
CA LEU A 55 -7.16 -2.65 6.65
C LEU A 55 -5.96 -1.74 6.95
N MET A 56 -6.19 -0.54 7.49
CA MET A 56 -5.12 0.38 7.91
C MET A 56 -4.28 -0.19 9.06
N PHE A 57 -4.90 -0.90 10.01
CA PHE A 57 -4.19 -1.57 11.08
C PHE A 57 -3.23 -2.64 10.54
N ILE A 58 -3.70 -3.48 9.61
CA ILE A 58 -2.86 -4.51 8.97
C ILE A 58 -1.72 -3.85 8.18
N ILE A 59 -1.97 -2.79 7.42
CA ILE A 59 -0.91 -2.05 6.71
C ILE A 59 0.11 -1.49 7.69
N GLY A 60 -0.33 -0.91 8.81
CA GLY A 60 0.56 -0.40 9.85
C GLY A 60 1.41 -1.50 10.48
N LEU A 61 0.82 -2.68 10.76
CA LEU A 61 1.57 -3.85 11.23
C LEU A 61 2.60 -4.30 10.18
N VAL A 62 2.19 -4.45 8.92
CA VAL A 62 3.09 -4.83 7.83
C VAL A 62 4.22 -3.83 7.65
N ALA A 63 3.97 -2.52 7.82
CA ALA A 63 5.03 -1.51 7.77
C ALA A 63 6.00 -1.63 8.97
N ALA A 64 5.49 -1.82 10.18
CA ALA A 64 6.31 -1.98 11.38
C ALA A 64 7.20 -3.24 11.34
N PHE A 65 6.63 -4.37 10.90
CA PHE A 65 7.38 -5.62 10.74
C PHE A 65 8.20 -5.65 9.44
N GLY A 66 7.73 -5.01 8.38
CA GLY A 66 8.41 -4.92 7.09
C GLY A 66 9.70 -4.12 7.18
N GLY A 67 9.69 -2.99 7.91
CA GLY A 67 10.90 -2.20 8.16
C GLY A 67 11.97 -2.99 8.93
N THR A 68 11.57 -3.74 9.96
CA THR A 68 12.50 -4.61 10.71
C THR A 68 13.00 -5.79 9.88
N LEU A 69 12.20 -6.32 8.95
CA LEU A 69 12.64 -7.35 8.01
C LEU A 69 13.64 -6.81 6.97
N VAL A 70 13.43 -5.59 6.48
CA VAL A 70 14.33 -4.88 5.56
C VAL A 70 15.68 -4.60 6.21
N ASP A 71 15.69 -4.16 7.47
CA ASP A 71 16.94 -3.95 8.22
C ASP A 71 17.75 -5.23 8.41
N LYS A 72 17.08 -6.38 8.58
CA LYS A 72 17.74 -7.67 8.84
C LYS A 72 18.20 -8.41 7.58
N LYS A 73 17.53 -8.21 6.44
CA LYS A 73 17.88 -8.84 5.14
C LYS A 73 18.90 -8.04 4.32
N GLY A 74 19.24 -6.83 4.80
CA GLY A 74 20.26 -5.95 4.23
C GLY A 74 19.61 -4.79 3.49
N ARG A 75 19.78 -3.58 4.02
CA ARG A 75 19.54 -2.32 3.30
C ARG A 75 20.49 -2.28 2.11
N ARG A 76 19.99 -2.65 0.93
CA ARG A 76 20.66 -2.46 -0.36
C ARG A 76 19.75 -1.69 -1.28
#